data_AF-A0A821XMN5-F1
#
_entry.id   AF-A0A821XMN5-F1
#
_cell.length_a   1.000
_cell.length_b   1.000
_cell.length_c   1.000
_cell.angle_alpha   90.00
_cell.angle_beta   90.00
_cell.angle_gamma   90.00
#
_symmetry.space_group_name_H-M   'P 1'
#
loop_
_entity.id
_entity.type
_entity.pdbx_description
1 polymer ?
#
loop_
_entity_poly.entity_id
_entity_poly.type
_entity_poly.pdbx_seq_one_letter_code
_entity_poly.pdbx_strand_id
1 'polypeptide(L)'
;MDPSRSASNSQPNIFPSTYDPTNIDSPGFDPETYVTKLLRETRLTQLIDKEQLLTKQIKTLDNEMQTLVYENYNKFISATDTIRQMKKDFKTMEDEMTHLISTMSTINSNNHQIHLTLDNRRQEIRKLTSIHLLLQKLQYLFQLPNKLKEYADDNQYDLAVNTYTKALKALQKYEHIPSFNHIQQTSKETMNNIRDELKSRFDQQQTTSSNVVKLLLQLGESSDYLAKEI
;
A
#
# COMPACT_ATOMS: atom_id res chain seq x y z
N MET A 1 10.00 52.16 35.74
CA MET A 1 10.31 52.99 36.91
C MET A 1 11.83 52.97 36.99
N ASP A 2 12.60 53.93 36.49
CA ASP A 2 12.40 55.37 36.38
C ASP A 2 12.99 55.96 35.06
N PRO A 3 12.60 57.19 34.70
CA PRO A 3 12.69 57.80 33.37
C PRO A 3 13.93 58.69 33.22
N SER A 4 14.30 59.05 31.98
CA SER A 4 14.79 60.40 31.65
C SER A 4 15.10 60.59 30.15
N ARG A 5 14.31 61.49 29.55
CA ARG A 5 14.70 62.52 28.58
C ARG A 5 15.15 62.11 27.17
N SER A 6 14.13 62.08 26.32
CA SER A 6 14.05 62.88 25.09
C SER A 6 15.00 64.09 25.03
N ALA A 7 15.90 64.04 24.06
CA ALA A 7 16.53 65.22 23.48
C ALA A 7 16.30 65.17 21.96
N SER A 8 15.20 65.81 21.54
CA SER A 8 14.90 66.12 20.15
C SER A 8 15.93 67.14 19.66
N ASN A 9 17.00 66.68 19.01
CA ASN A 9 17.95 67.56 18.35
C ASN A 9 17.47 67.81 16.92
N SER A 10 16.57 68.79 16.78
CA SER A 10 16.15 69.33 15.48
C SER A 10 17.29 70.17 14.90
N GLN A 11 18.21 69.53 14.17
CA GLN A 11 19.05 70.27 13.24
C GLN A 11 18.16 70.80 12.10
N PRO A 12 18.15 72.11 11.79
CA PRO A 12 17.58 72.58 10.54
C PRO A 12 18.48 72.07 9.44
N ASN A 13 18.03 71.03 8.73
CA ASN A 13 18.74 70.53 7.56
C ASN A 13 18.62 71.61 6.47
N ILE A 14 19.64 72.47 6.39
CA ILE A 14 19.80 73.47 5.33
C ILE A 14 20.15 72.69 4.06
N PHE A 15 19.14 72.16 3.40
CA PHE A 15 19.26 71.86 1.97
C PHE A 15 19.23 73.21 1.26
N PRO A 16 20.22 73.55 0.40
CA PRO A 16 20.05 74.66 -0.51
C PRO A 16 18.91 74.27 -1.46
N SER A 17 17.72 74.81 -1.18
CA SER A 17 16.58 74.80 -2.08
C SER A 17 16.88 75.67 -3.29
N THR A 18 17.83 75.26 -4.14
CA THR A 18 17.96 75.79 -5.50
C THR A 18 16.88 75.12 -6.35
N TYR A 19 15.61 75.37 -6.00
CA TYR A 19 14.52 75.13 -6.92
C TYR A 19 14.66 76.15 -8.03
N ASP A 20 14.87 75.70 -9.26
CA ASP A 20 14.77 76.59 -10.41
C ASP A 20 13.28 76.96 -10.57
N PRO A 21 12.89 78.22 -10.35
CA PRO A 21 11.50 78.64 -10.46
C PRO A 21 11.00 78.63 -11.92
N THR A 22 11.90 78.47 -12.90
CA THR A 22 11.58 78.46 -14.34
C THR A 22 11.57 77.07 -14.96
N ASN A 23 11.84 76.02 -14.18
CA ASN A 23 11.77 74.64 -14.65
C ASN A 23 10.37 74.06 -14.39
N ILE A 24 9.67 73.64 -15.46
CA ILE A 24 8.29 73.11 -15.40
C ILE A 24 8.16 71.80 -14.60
N ASP A 25 9.24 71.02 -14.51
CA ASP A 25 9.28 69.74 -13.78
C ASP A 25 9.80 69.91 -12.34
N SER A 26 10.13 71.14 -11.92
CA SER A 26 10.66 71.43 -10.59
C SER A 26 9.54 71.57 -9.56
N PRO A 27 9.70 71.05 -8.33
CA PRO A 27 8.72 71.23 -7.25
C PRO A 27 8.50 72.69 -6.83
N GLY A 28 9.41 73.59 -7.21
CA GLY A 28 9.31 75.04 -6.95
C GLY A 28 8.99 75.87 -8.19
N PHE A 29 8.35 75.27 -9.20
CA PHE A 29 7.92 75.97 -10.42
C PHE A 29 7.03 77.17 -10.08
N ASP A 30 7.41 78.36 -10.55
CA ASP A 30 6.61 79.56 -10.48
C ASP A 30 6.06 79.90 -11.88
N PRO A 31 4.74 79.72 -12.12
CA PRO A 31 4.13 79.99 -13.41
C PRO A 31 4.35 81.42 -13.90
N GLU A 32 4.30 82.41 -12.99
CA GLU A 32 4.38 83.83 -13.36
C GLU A 32 5.79 84.21 -13.82
N THR A 33 6.83 83.77 -13.10
CA THR A 33 8.23 84.00 -13.50
C THR A 33 8.57 83.25 -14.79
N TYR A 34 8.08 82.03 -14.98
CA TYR A 34 8.29 81.26 -16.20
C TYR A 34 7.61 81.90 -17.42
N VAL A 35 6.34 82.30 -17.30
CA VAL A 35 5.59 82.94 -18.40
C VAL A 35 6.19 84.30 -18.74
N THR A 36 6.56 85.10 -17.74
CA THR A 36 7.20 86.41 -17.97
C THR A 36 8.53 86.27 -18.70
N LYS A 37 9.34 85.28 -18.33
CA LYS A 37 10.60 84.96 -19.01
C LYS A 37 10.34 84.47 -20.44
N LEU A 38 9.38 83.57 -20.63
CA LEU A 38 9.00 83.02 -21.92
C LEU A 38 8.55 84.12 -22.89
N LEU A 39 7.69 85.04 -22.45
CA LEU A 39 7.19 86.16 -23.26
C LEU A 39 8.29 87.16 -23.65
N ARG A 40 9.35 87.30 -22.84
CA ARG A 40 10.50 88.17 -23.14
C ARG A 40 11.49 87.54 -24.11
N GLU A 41 11.65 86.21 -24.07
CA GLU A 41 12.71 85.49 -24.77
C GLU A 41 12.26 84.83 -26.09
N THR A 42 10.95 84.66 -26.33
CA THR A 42 10.43 83.97 -27.53
C THR A 42 9.68 84.88 -28.50
N ARG A 43 9.74 84.55 -29.79
CA ARG A 43 8.99 85.23 -30.86
C ARG A 43 7.54 84.73 -30.90
N LEU A 44 6.61 85.56 -31.39
CA LEU A 44 5.18 85.23 -31.45
C LEU A 44 4.88 83.89 -32.16
N THR A 45 5.58 83.58 -33.27
CA THR A 45 5.39 82.31 -33.98
C THR A 45 5.78 81.10 -33.13
N GLN A 46 6.89 81.20 -32.39
CA GLN A 46 7.33 80.15 -31.47
C GLN A 46 6.37 79.98 -30.29
N LEU A 47 5.73 81.06 -29.85
CA LEU A 47 4.72 81.01 -28.80
C LEU A 47 3.45 80.28 -29.27
N ILE A 48 3.01 80.53 -30.51
CA ILE A 48 1.88 79.82 -31.15
C ILE A 48 2.21 78.33 -31.32
N ASP A 49 3.40 78.00 -31.84
CA ASP A 49 3.82 76.60 -31.99
C ASP A 49 3.87 75.87 -30.63
N LYS A 50 4.34 76.57 -29.58
CA LYS A 50 4.39 76.04 -28.22
C LYS A 50 2.99 75.84 -27.62
N GLU A 51 2.05 76.75 -27.88
CA GLU A 51 0.64 76.61 -27.48
C GLU A 51 -0.05 75.42 -28.17
N GLN A 52 0.19 75.23 -29.46
CA GLN A 52 -0.29 74.06 -30.21
C GLN A 52 0.32 72.76 -29.69
N LEU A 53 1.62 72.75 -29.38
CA LEU A 53 2.30 71.59 -28.80
C LEU A 53 1.71 71.23 -27.43
N LEU A 54 1.54 72.22 -26.54
CA LEU A 54 0.95 72.01 -25.22
C LEU A 54 -0.49 71.48 -25.34
N THR A 55 -1.29 72.04 -26.24
CA THR A 55 -2.66 71.55 -26.50
C THR A 55 -2.66 70.10 -26.96
N LYS A 56 -1.71 69.71 -27.81
CA LYS A 56 -1.56 68.31 -28.24
C LYS A 56 -1.13 67.42 -27.08
N GLN A 57 -0.15 67.85 -26.27
CA GLN A 57 0.33 67.10 -25.11
C GLN A 57 -0.78 66.88 -24.07
N ILE A 58 -1.59 67.90 -23.78
CA ILE A 58 -2.75 67.80 -22.88
C ILE A 58 -3.72 66.71 -23.39
N LYS A 59 -4.05 66.74 -24.69
CA LYS A 59 -4.93 65.72 -25.29
C LYS A 59 -4.31 64.33 -25.24
N THR A 60 -3.03 64.18 -25.52
CA THR A 60 -2.34 62.89 -25.43
C THR A 60 -2.37 62.35 -24.00
N LEU A 61 -2.05 63.19 -23.01
CA LEU A 61 -2.05 62.78 -21.60
C LEU A 61 -3.43 62.37 -21.12
N ASP A 62 -4.49 63.07 -21.54
CA ASP A 62 -5.87 62.69 -21.22
C ASP A 62 -6.24 61.31 -21.80
N ASN A 63 -5.88 61.06 -23.06
CA ASN A 63 -6.09 59.74 -23.68
C ASN A 63 -5.28 58.62 -23.00
N GLU A 64 -4.03 58.90 -22.61
CA GLU A 64 -3.19 57.96 -21.87
C GLU A 64 -3.77 57.65 -20.49
N MET A 65 -4.25 58.69 -19.78
CA MET A 65 -4.91 58.53 -18.49
C MET A 65 -6.17 57.66 -18.62
N GLN A 66 -7.02 57.94 -19.60
CA GLN A 66 -8.23 57.14 -19.86
C GLN A 66 -7.89 55.68 -20.18
N THR A 67 -6.88 55.46 -21.03
CA THR A 67 -6.41 54.12 -21.40
C THR A 67 -5.89 53.37 -20.18
N LEU A 68 -5.10 54.02 -19.32
CA LEU A 68 -4.57 53.42 -18.11
C LEU A 68 -5.69 53.02 -17.14
N VAL A 69 -6.68 53.89 -16.93
CA VAL A 69 -7.86 53.59 -16.10
C VAL A 69 -8.60 52.39 -16.64
N TYR A 70 -8.86 52.35 -17.95
CA TYR A 70 -9.59 51.24 -18.57
C TYR A 70 -8.82 49.91 -18.45
N GLU A 71 -7.54 49.89 -18.81
CA GLU A 71 -6.72 48.69 -18.69
C GLU A 71 -6.62 48.20 -17.25
N ASN A 72 -6.42 49.13 -16.31
CA ASN A 72 -6.26 48.81 -14.91
C ASN A 72 -7.57 48.29 -14.30
N TYR A 73 -8.70 48.92 -14.62
CA TYR A 73 -10.02 48.47 -14.17
C TYR A 73 -10.38 47.09 -14.74
N ASN A 74 -10.10 46.85 -16.02
CA ASN A 74 -10.27 45.52 -16.62
C ASN A 74 -9.41 44.46 -15.93
N LYS A 75 -8.13 44.76 -15.67
CA LYS A 75 -7.23 43.85 -14.95
C LYS A 75 -7.76 43.55 -13.55
N PHE A 76 -8.29 44.55 -12.84
CA PHE A 76 -8.89 44.36 -11.51
C PHE A 76 -10.17 43.52 -11.54
N ILE A 77 -11.05 43.75 -12.52
CA ILE A 77 -12.24 42.91 -12.70
C ILE A 77 -11.81 41.47 -12.97
N SER A 78 -10.92 41.24 -13.94
CA SER A 78 -10.45 39.89 -14.28
C SER A 78 -9.75 39.19 -13.11
N ALA A 79 -8.94 39.92 -12.34
CA ALA A 79 -8.32 39.38 -11.13
C ALA A 79 -9.37 39.01 -10.08
N THR A 80 -10.39 39.86 -9.88
CA THR A 80 -11.48 39.60 -8.94
C THR A 80 -12.31 38.39 -9.35
N ASP A 81 -12.63 38.25 -10.63
CA ASP A 81 -13.38 37.10 -11.15
C ASP A 81 -12.57 35.82 -11.07
N THR A 82 -11.25 35.89 -11.32
CA THR A 82 -10.34 34.75 -11.12
C THR A 82 -10.33 34.32 -9.65
N ILE A 83 -10.26 35.24 -8.70
CA ILE A 83 -10.33 34.93 -7.26
C ILE A 83 -11.67 34.28 -6.89
N ARG A 84 -12.79 34.77 -7.46
CA ARG A 84 -14.11 34.17 -7.24
C ARG A 84 -14.19 32.75 -7.79
N GLN A 85 -13.66 32.53 -8.99
CA GLN A 85 -13.64 31.22 -9.62
C GLN A 85 -12.76 30.25 -8.81
N MET A 86 -11.55 30.68 -8.42
CA MET A 86 -10.67 29.91 -7.54
C MET A 86 -11.39 29.52 -6.25
N LYS A 87 -12.09 30.45 -5.59
CA LYS A 87 -12.85 30.15 -4.37
C LYS A 87 -13.92 29.08 -4.59
N LYS A 88 -14.64 29.13 -5.72
CA LYS A 88 -15.63 28.12 -6.08
C LYS A 88 -14.97 26.76 -6.30
N ASP A 89 -13.87 26.72 -7.02
CA ASP A 89 -13.14 25.48 -7.33
C ASP A 89 -12.57 24.85 -6.05
N PHE A 90 -12.02 25.66 -5.15
CA PHE A 90 -11.59 25.20 -3.82
C PHE A 90 -12.75 24.63 -3.01
N LYS A 91 -13.94 25.21 -3.10
CA LYS A 91 -15.10 24.68 -2.39
C LYS A 91 -15.55 23.33 -2.94
N THR A 92 -15.59 23.19 -4.26
CA THR A 92 -15.87 21.90 -4.91
C THR A 92 -14.84 20.84 -4.52
N MET A 93 -13.55 21.19 -4.51
CA MET A 93 -12.48 20.28 -4.11
C MET A 93 -12.61 19.83 -2.64
N GLU A 94 -12.99 20.73 -1.74
CA GLU A 94 -13.25 20.40 -0.33
C GLU A 94 -14.43 19.42 -0.18
N ASP A 95 -15.51 19.66 -0.93
CA ASP A 95 -16.70 18.80 -0.91
C ASP A 95 -16.39 17.41 -1.48
N GLU A 96 -15.63 17.33 -2.57
CA GLU A 96 -15.13 16.07 -3.16
C GLU A 96 -14.21 15.31 -2.19
N MET A 97 -13.29 16.00 -1.52
CA MET A 97 -12.41 15.39 -0.52
C MET A 97 -13.21 14.83 0.66
N THR A 98 -14.23 15.55 1.12
CA THR A 98 -15.13 15.09 2.18
C THR A 98 -15.91 13.85 1.74
N HIS A 99 -16.41 13.84 0.50
CA HIS A 99 -17.08 12.68 -0.08
C HIS A 99 -16.14 11.46 -0.17
N LEU A 100 -14.88 11.67 -0.58
CA LEU A 100 -13.87 10.61 -0.64
C LEU A 100 -13.61 10.00 0.75
N ILE A 101 -13.43 10.83 1.78
CA ILE A 101 -13.21 10.37 3.16
C ILE A 101 -14.41 9.54 3.64
N SER A 102 -15.64 10.02 3.39
CA SER A 102 -16.86 9.29 3.73
C SER A 102 -16.96 7.93 3.01
N THR A 103 -16.63 7.92 1.71
CA THR A 103 -16.61 6.70 0.90
C THR A 103 -15.57 5.72 1.43
N MET A 104 -14.35 6.19 1.76
CA MET A 104 -13.29 5.36 2.31
C MET A 104 -13.67 4.78 3.69
N SER A 105 -14.32 5.56 4.54
CA SER A 105 -14.84 5.09 5.82
C SER A 105 -15.90 3.99 5.64
N THR A 106 -16.78 4.15 4.66
CA THR A 106 -17.80 3.15 4.29
C THR A 106 -17.16 1.87 3.75
N ILE A 107 -16.17 1.99 2.86
CA ILE A 107 -15.40 0.85 2.33
C ILE A 107 -14.69 0.12 3.47
N ASN A 108 -14.03 0.84 4.37
CA ASN A 108 -13.33 0.24 5.50
C ASN A 108 -14.28 -0.51 6.44
N SER A 109 -15.45 0.09 6.71
CA SER A 109 -16.50 -0.55 7.51
C SER A 109 -17.04 -1.82 6.83
N ASN A 110 -17.32 -1.77 5.53
CA ASN A 110 -17.76 -2.92 4.76
C ASN A 110 -16.70 -4.02 4.71
N ASN A 111 -15.43 -3.64 4.52
CA ASN A 111 -14.31 -4.59 4.53
C ASN A 111 -14.20 -5.27 5.90
N HIS A 112 -14.35 -4.51 6.99
CA HIS A 112 -14.36 -5.07 8.33
C HIS A 112 -15.51 -6.07 8.53
N GLN A 113 -16.72 -5.75 8.08
CA GLN A 113 -17.87 -6.67 8.13
C GLN A 113 -17.64 -7.94 7.29
N ILE A 114 -17.06 -7.81 6.10
CA ILE A 114 -16.68 -8.95 5.25
C ILE A 114 -15.62 -9.80 5.94
N HIS A 115 -14.62 -9.18 6.57
CA HIS A 115 -13.60 -9.92 7.31
C HIS A 115 -14.21 -10.72 8.46
N LEU A 116 -15.10 -10.12 9.26
CA LEU A 116 -15.77 -10.80 10.37
C LEU A 116 -16.62 -11.98 9.90
N THR A 117 -17.45 -11.78 8.87
CA THR A 117 -18.34 -12.81 8.33
C THR A 117 -17.56 -13.97 7.69
N LEU A 118 -16.50 -13.67 6.94
CA LEU A 118 -15.64 -14.68 6.35
C LEU A 118 -14.78 -15.40 7.39
N ASP A 119 -14.38 -14.76 8.48
CA ASP A 119 -13.57 -15.42 9.51
C ASP A 119 -14.33 -16.55 10.18
N ASN A 120 -15.61 -16.32 10.52
CA ASN A 120 -16.47 -17.35 11.08
C ASN A 120 -16.59 -18.57 10.13
N ARG A 121 -16.90 -18.32 8.85
CA ARG A 121 -16.96 -19.40 7.85
C ARG A 121 -15.61 -20.11 7.65
N ARG A 122 -14.50 -19.38 7.66
CA ARG A 122 -13.15 -19.97 7.57
C ARG A 122 -12.86 -20.88 8.76
N GLN A 123 -13.29 -20.52 9.97
CA GLN A 123 -13.13 -21.35 11.15
C GLN A 123 -13.96 -22.64 11.04
N GLU A 124 -15.21 -22.56 10.57
CA GLU A 124 -16.04 -23.75 10.31
C GLU A 124 -15.42 -24.67 9.27
N ILE A 125 -14.96 -24.11 8.14
CA ILE A 125 -14.27 -24.88 7.09
C ILE A 125 -13.01 -25.55 7.68
N ARG A 126 -12.21 -24.84 8.47
CA ARG A 126 -11.02 -25.44 9.13
C ARG A 126 -11.38 -26.61 10.05
N LYS A 127 -12.45 -26.47 10.85
CA LYS A 127 -12.94 -27.58 11.70
C LYS A 127 -13.36 -28.77 10.84
N LEU A 128 -14.15 -28.52 9.79
CA LEU A 128 -14.64 -29.58 8.90
C LEU A 128 -13.50 -30.27 8.15
N THR A 129 -12.52 -29.52 7.63
CA THR A 129 -11.32 -30.07 7.00
C THR A 129 -10.50 -30.89 7.98
N SER A 130 -10.36 -30.44 9.24
CA SER A 130 -9.66 -31.20 10.27
C SER A 130 -10.36 -32.52 10.58
N ILE A 131 -11.69 -32.52 10.70
CA ILE A 131 -12.50 -33.72 10.87
C ILE A 131 -12.38 -34.63 9.66
N HIS A 132 -12.48 -34.09 8.44
CA HIS A 132 -12.35 -34.86 7.21
C HIS A 132 -10.98 -35.54 7.11
N LEU A 133 -9.90 -34.83 7.43
CA LEU A 133 -8.55 -35.39 7.44
C LEU A 133 -8.40 -36.49 8.50
N LEU A 134 -9.01 -36.32 9.68
CA LEU A 134 -9.04 -37.37 10.70
C LEU A 134 -9.81 -38.59 10.20
N LEU A 135 -10.99 -38.38 9.63
CA LEU A 135 -11.84 -39.45 9.12
C LEU A 135 -11.18 -40.20 7.96
N GLN A 136 -10.46 -39.50 7.08
CA GLN A 136 -9.66 -40.10 6.01
C GLN A 136 -8.51 -40.95 6.57
N LYS A 137 -7.82 -40.48 7.62
CA LYS A 137 -6.80 -41.27 8.32
C LYS A 137 -7.38 -42.51 8.98
N LEU A 138 -8.56 -42.39 9.60
CA LEU A 138 -9.25 -43.53 10.21
C LEU A 138 -9.72 -44.51 9.12
N GLN A 139 -10.29 -44.03 8.02
CA GLN A 139 -10.70 -44.85 6.88
C GLN A 139 -9.52 -45.62 6.30
N TYR A 140 -8.36 -44.97 6.14
CA TYR A 140 -7.13 -45.64 5.72
C TYR A 140 -6.73 -46.77 6.68
N LEU A 141 -6.84 -46.56 7.99
CA LEU A 141 -6.57 -47.59 9.00
C LEU A 141 -7.57 -48.76 8.94
N PHE A 142 -8.86 -48.49 8.68
CA PHE A 142 -9.87 -49.55 8.50
C PHE A 142 -9.63 -50.38 7.23
N GLN A 143 -9.09 -49.78 6.17
CA GLN A 143 -8.80 -50.46 4.91
C GLN A 143 -7.46 -51.21 4.94
N LEU A 144 -6.61 -50.97 5.95
CA LEU A 144 -5.28 -51.57 6.05
C LEU A 144 -5.30 -53.12 6.08
N PRO A 145 -6.13 -53.81 6.88
CA PRO A 145 -6.11 -55.27 6.91
C PRO A 145 -6.52 -55.88 5.56
N ASN A 146 -7.49 -55.27 4.88
CA ASN A 146 -7.94 -55.74 3.56
C ASN A 146 -6.83 -55.58 2.52
N LYS A 147 -6.14 -54.43 2.51
CA LYS A 147 -4.99 -54.22 1.63
C LYS A 147 -3.82 -55.14 1.95
N LEU A 148 -3.59 -55.46 3.22
CA LEU A 148 -2.54 -56.41 3.60
C LEU A 148 -2.85 -57.84 3.16
N LYS A 149 -4.14 -58.22 3.16
CA LYS A 149 -4.58 -59.51 2.59
C LYS A 149 -4.41 -59.53 1.07
N GLU A 150 -4.83 -58.49 0.36
CA GLU A 150 -4.62 -58.36 -1.09
C GLU A 150 -3.13 -58.45 -1.46
N TYR A 151 -2.25 -57.75 -0.72
CA TYR A 151 -0.81 -57.83 -0.97
C TYR A 151 -0.19 -59.19 -0.59
N ALA A 152 -0.80 -59.93 0.35
CA ALA A 152 -0.41 -61.31 0.64
C ALA A 152 -0.78 -62.22 -0.54
N ASP A 153 -1.99 -62.06 -1.09
CA ASP A 153 -2.49 -62.85 -2.22
C ASP A 153 -1.68 -62.57 -3.52
N ASP A 154 -1.29 -61.31 -3.74
CA ASP A 154 -0.52 -60.87 -4.93
C ASP A 154 1.00 -61.13 -4.84
N ASN A 155 1.50 -61.79 -3.78
CA ASN A 155 2.92 -62.04 -3.49
C ASN A 155 3.81 -60.75 -3.42
N GLN A 156 3.22 -59.57 -3.18
CA GLN A 156 3.94 -58.29 -3.09
C GLN A 156 4.33 -57.95 -1.66
N TYR A 157 5.18 -58.79 -1.07
CA TYR A 157 5.53 -58.71 0.34
C TYR A 157 6.29 -57.43 0.73
N ASP A 158 7.08 -56.85 -0.19
CA ASP A 158 7.82 -55.59 0.07
C ASP A 158 6.89 -54.41 0.41
N LEU A 159 5.80 -54.29 -0.36
CA LEU A 159 4.83 -53.22 -0.19
C LEU A 159 3.94 -53.45 1.03
N ALA A 160 3.60 -54.70 1.34
CA ALA A 160 2.86 -55.07 2.54
C ALA A 160 3.62 -54.67 3.83
N VAL A 161 4.91 -54.98 3.92
CA VAL A 161 5.73 -54.66 5.09
C VAL A 161 5.92 -53.15 5.25
N ASN A 162 6.16 -52.42 4.17
CA ASN A 162 6.35 -50.97 4.21
C ASN A 162 5.05 -50.22 4.57
N THR A 163 3.91 -50.66 4.03
CA THR A 163 2.59 -50.06 4.36
C THR A 163 2.21 -50.36 5.80
N TYR A 164 2.43 -51.58 6.28
CA TYR A 164 2.20 -51.95 7.67
C TYR A 164 3.09 -51.16 8.64
N THR A 165 4.39 -51.05 8.39
CA THR A 165 5.31 -50.30 9.27
C THR A 165 4.98 -48.80 9.34
N LYS A 166 4.56 -48.19 8.23
CA LYS A 166 4.04 -46.81 8.21
C LYS A 166 2.73 -46.67 8.99
N ALA A 167 1.83 -47.64 8.86
CA ALA A 167 0.55 -47.66 9.57
C ALA A 167 0.71 -48.02 11.05
N LEU A 168 1.77 -48.74 11.44
CA LEU A 168 2.03 -49.18 12.83
C LEU A 168 2.19 -47.99 13.78
N LYS A 169 2.87 -46.92 13.34
CA LYS A 169 2.98 -45.66 14.10
C LYS A 169 1.63 -44.99 14.32
N ALA A 170 0.71 -45.11 13.35
CA ALA A 170 -0.64 -44.59 13.46
C ALA A 170 -1.54 -45.50 14.32
N LEU A 171 -1.41 -46.82 14.20
CA LEU A 171 -2.11 -47.82 15.01
C LEU A 171 -1.78 -47.69 16.49
N GLN A 172 -0.49 -47.53 16.84
CA GLN A 172 -0.05 -47.30 18.23
C GLN A 172 -0.68 -46.05 18.85
N LYS A 173 -0.90 -44.99 18.06
CA LYS A 173 -1.51 -43.75 18.56
C LYS A 173 -3.01 -43.90 18.88
N TYR A 174 -3.69 -44.87 18.25
CA TYR A 174 -5.14 -45.11 18.42
C TYR A 174 -5.45 -46.42 19.16
N GLU A 175 -4.44 -47.00 19.82
CA GLU A 175 -4.50 -48.29 20.53
C GLU A 175 -5.55 -48.32 21.67
N HIS A 176 -5.87 -47.16 22.24
CA HIS A 176 -6.82 -47.02 23.33
C HIS A 176 -8.29 -47.29 22.93
N ILE A 177 -8.60 -47.39 21.64
CA ILE A 177 -9.97 -47.62 21.15
C ILE A 177 -10.17 -49.13 20.91
N PRO A 178 -11.10 -49.80 21.62
CA PRO A 178 -11.28 -51.25 21.53
C PRO A 178 -11.61 -51.77 20.11
N SER A 179 -12.32 -50.98 19.29
CA SER A 179 -12.59 -51.34 17.88
C SER A 179 -11.32 -51.40 17.02
N PHE A 180 -10.27 -50.62 17.35
CA PHE A 180 -8.99 -50.66 16.64
C PHE A 180 -8.12 -51.84 17.07
N ASN A 181 -8.30 -52.35 18.29
CA ASN A 181 -7.55 -53.50 18.79
C ASN A 181 -7.84 -54.75 17.95
N HIS A 182 -9.11 -55.00 17.58
CA HIS A 182 -9.46 -56.13 16.71
C HIS A 182 -8.84 -56.01 15.30
N ILE A 183 -8.80 -54.80 14.73
CA ILE A 183 -8.22 -54.51 13.41
C ILE A 183 -6.70 -54.63 13.45
N GLN A 184 -6.08 -54.15 14.53
CA GLN A 184 -4.65 -54.27 14.79
C GLN A 184 -4.25 -55.74 14.96
N GLN A 185 -5.03 -56.51 15.71
CA GLN A 185 -4.83 -57.94 15.90
C GLN A 185 -4.95 -58.68 14.56
N THR A 186 -6.00 -58.43 13.79
CA THR A 186 -6.19 -59.04 12.46
C THR A 186 -5.06 -58.67 11.48
N SER A 187 -4.60 -57.41 11.51
CA SER A 187 -3.47 -56.96 10.68
C SER A 187 -2.15 -57.61 11.12
N LYS A 188 -1.96 -57.80 12.43
CA LYS A 188 -0.79 -58.47 13.01
C LYS A 188 -0.79 -59.97 12.69
N GLU A 189 -1.94 -60.63 12.75
CA GLU A 189 -2.12 -62.02 12.34
C GLU A 189 -1.84 -62.21 10.85
N THR A 190 -2.38 -61.34 9.99
CA THR A 190 -2.09 -61.36 8.54
C THR A 190 -0.60 -61.14 8.26
N MET A 191 0.06 -60.24 9.00
CA MET A 191 1.50 -60.01 8.89
C MET A 191 2.34 -61.18 9.43
N ASN A 192 1.86 -61.87 10.47
CA ASN A 192 2.49 -63.09 10.98
C ASN A 192 2.40 -64.22 9.95
N ASN A 193 1.26 -64.39 9.28
CA ASN A 193 1.10 -65.35 8.19
C ASN A 193 2.04 -65.04 7.02
N ILE A 194 2.15 -63.77 6.62
CA ILE A 194 3.15 -63.33 5.62
C ILE A 194 4.58 -63.64 6.10
N ARG A 195 4.89 -63.43 7.37
CA ARG A 195 6.20 -63.75 7.95
C ARG A 195 6.50 -65.24 7.89
N ASP A 196 5.53 -66.08 8.23
CA ASP A 196 5.68 -67.54 8.21
C ASP A 196 5.78 -68.09 6.77
N GLU A 197 5.07 -67.48 5.83
CA GLU A 197 5.19 -67.80 4.41
C GLU A 197 6.56 -67.38 3.84
N LEU A 198 7.07 -66.20 4.21
CA LEU A 198 8.42 -65.76 3.86
C LEU A 198 9.51 -66.65 4.48
N LYS A 199 9.32 -67.11 5.72
CA LYS A 199 10.22 -68.09 6.37
C LYS A 199 10.23 -69.42 5.63
N SER A 200 9.05 -69.95 5.29
CA SER A 200 8.93 -71.18 4.49
C SER A 200 9.57 -71.06 3.10
N ARG A 201 9.44 -69.90 2.44
CA ARG A 201 10.12 -69.63 1.14
C ARG A 201 11.63 -69.44 1.27
N PHE A 202 12.12 -68.97 2.41
CA PHE A 202 13.54 -68.89 2.73
C PHE A 202 14.12 -70.30 2.97
N ASP A 203 13.41 -71.14 3.71
CA ASP A 203 13.78 -72.54 3.98
C ASP A 203 13.79 -73.39 2.69
N GLN A 204 12.99 -73.02 1.68
CA GLN A 204 12.88 -73.71 0.39
C GLN A 204 13.85 -73.22 -0.71
N GLN A 205 14.80 -72.33 -0.41
CA GLN A 205 15.87 -71.86 -1.32
C GLN A 205 15.42 -71.27 -2.69
N GLN A 206 14.17 -70.86 -2.87
CA GLN A 206 13.65 -70.49 -4.20
C GLN A 206 13.87 -69.03 -4.65
N THR A 207 14.35 -68.10 -3.80
CA THR A 207 14.52 -66.69 -4.22
C THR A 207 15.71 -65.98 -3.56
N THR A 208 16.32 -65.07 -4.32
CA THR A 208 17.45 -64.17 -3.98
C THR A 208 17.39 -63.63 -2.55
N SER A 209 18.25 -64.19 -1.68
CA SER A 209 18.35 -63.94 -0.23
C SER A 209 18.42 -62.47 0.21
N SER A 210 18.83 -61.53 -0.64
CA SER A 210 19.09 -60.14 -0.21
C SER A 210 17.84 -59.31 0.10
N ASN A 211 16.70 -59.54 -0.55
CA ASN A 211 15.50 -58.72 -0.33
C ASN A 211 14.62 -59.30 0.79
N VAL A 212 14.50 -60.63 0.85
CA VAL A 212 13.74 -61.34 1.91
C VAL A 212 14.36 -61.08 3.29
N VAL A 213 15.69 -61.07 3.40
CA VAL A 213 16.41 -60.75 4.65
C VAL A 213 16.18 -59.30 5.10
N LYS A 214 16.12 -58.33 4.17
CA LYS A 214 15.83 -56.92 4.49
C LYS A 214 14.39 -56.72 4.97
N LEU A 215 13.43 -57.46 4.40
CA LEU A 215 12.01 -57.42 4.81
C LEU A 215 11.78 -58.05 6.17
N LEU A 216 12.47 -59.15 6.48
CA LEU A 216 12.43 -59.81 7.79
C LEU A 216 13.06 -58.92 8.88
N LEU A 217 14.15 -58.21 8.56
CA LEU A 217 14.75 -57.18 9.44
C LEU A 217 13.80 -55.99 9.69
N GLN A 218 13.02 -55.55 8.70
CA GLN A 218 12.04 -54.47 8.86
C GLN A 218 10.81 -54.87 9.70
N LEU A 219 10.52 -56.17 9.84
CA LEU A 219 9.40 -56.71 10.61
C LEU A 219 9.71 -57.01 12.09
N GLY A 220 10.92 -56.69 12.54
CA GLY A 220 11.27 -56.66 13.96
C GLY A 220 11.50 -58.02 14.63
N GLU A 221 11.98 -59.04 13.91
CA GLU A 221 12.59 -60.21 14.57
C GLU A 221 14.12 -60.19 14.48
N SER A 222 14.73 -60.61 15.59
CA SER A 222 16.14 -60.49 15.94
C SER A 222 17.11 -60.99 14.87
N SER A 223 18.22 -60.26 14.79
CA SER A 223 19.52 -60.69 14.28
C SER A 223 20.00 -62.07 14.79
N ASP A 224 19.30 -62.71 15.73
CA ASP A 224 19.64 -64.01 16.32
C ASP A 224 19.24 -65.22 15.47
N TYR A 225 18.22 -65.12 14.60
CA TYR A 225 17.91 -66.21 13.66
C TYR A 225 18.87 -66.22 12.46
N LEU A 226 19.46 -65.07 12.12
CA LEU A 226 20.48 -64.94 11.07
C LEU A 226 21.89 -65.31 11.54
N ALA A 227 22.14 -65.36 12.86
CA ALA A 227 23.44 -65.70 13.43
C ALA A 227 23.61 -67.19 13.77
N LYS A 228 22.52 -67.98 13.75
CA LYS A 228 22.59 -69.42 14.04
C LYS A 228 22.88 -70.31 12.84
N GLU A 229 22.84 -69.75 11.63
CA GLU A 229 23.07 -70.49 10.39
C GLU A 229 24.11 -69.79 9.47
N ILE A 230 25.07 -69.07 10.07
CA ILE A 230 26.37 -68.74 9.46
C ILE A 230 27.42 -69.66 10.06
#